data_AF-A0A923UBC1-F1
#
_entry.id   AF-A0A923UBC1-F1
#
_cell.length_a   1.000
_cell.length_b   1.000
_cell.length_c   1.000
_cell.angle_alpha   90.00
_cell.angle_beta   90.00
_cell.angle_gamma   90.00
#
_symmetry.space_group_name_H-M   'P 1'
#
loop_
_entity.id
_entity.type
_entity.pdbx_description
1 polymer ?
#
loop_
_entity_poly.entity_id
_entity_poly.type
_entity_poly.pdbx_seq_one_letter_code
_entity_poly.pdbx_strand_id
1 'polypeptide(L)'
;VPGLIISALPNVFTIQAEQSIAADASIIGAKITVDCTKPLPVIVGQSFSCAATSARNDPFTVTVSLERTNGWINWHVEDWGIYTLSR
;
A
#
# COMPACT_ATOMS: atom_id res chain seq x y z
N VAL A 1 -19.62 12.55 -1.21
CA VAL A 1 -18.38 12.11 -1.90
C VAL A 1 -17.18 12.75 -1.20
N PRO A 2 -16.54 12.06 -0.24
CA PRO A 2 -15.42 12.61 0.54
C PRO A 2 -14.09 12.51 -0.24
N GLY A 3 -14.06 13.00 -1.48
CA GLY A 3 -12.92 12.86 -2.39
C GLY A 3 -12.01 14.09 -2.52
N LEU A 4 -12.39 15.24 -1.94
CA LEU A 4 -11.68 16.51 -2.17
C LEU A 4 -11.09 17.16 -0.91
N ILE A 5 -11.43 16.70 0.29
CA ILE A 5 -10.84 17.24 1.53
C ILE A 5 -9.51 16.53 1.89
N ILE A 6 -9.27 15.32 1.35
CA ILE A 6 -8.19 14.44 1.83
C ILE A 6 -6.82 14.79 1.20
N SER A 7 -6.78 15.49 0.06
CA SER A 7 -5.52 15.84 -0.65
C SER A 7 -4.62 16.81 0.12
N ALA A 8 -5.08 17.39 1.23
CA ALA A 8 -4.30 18.28 2.09
C ALA A 8 -3.55 17.56 3.22
N LEU A 9 -3.77 16.25 3.41
CA LEU A 9 -3.20 15.46 4.51
C LEU A 9 -2.48 14.23 3.95
N PRO A 10 -1.22 14.36 3.48
CA PRO A 10 -0.48 13.25 2.87
C PRO A 10 -0.29 12.05 3.83
N ASN A 11 -0.28 12.30 5.14
CA ASN A 11 -0.27 11.22 6.14
C ASN A 11 -1.54 10.35 6.09
N VAL A 12 -2.71 10.89 5.74
CA VAL A 12 -3.95 10.12 5.65
C VAL A 12 -3.90 9.14 4.48
N PHE A 13 -3.32 9.54 3.35
CA PHE A 13 -3.11 8.65 2.20
C PHE A 13 -2.10 7.54 2.50
N THR A 14 -1.09 7.87 3.30
CA THR A 14 -0.07 6.91 3.76
C THR A 14 -0.70 5.84 4.64
N ILE A 15 -1.51 6.22 5.63
CA ILE A 15 -2.25 5.28 6.49
C ILE A 15 -3.24 4.44 5.67
N GLN A 16 -3.92 5.04 4.69
CA GLN A 16 -4.81 4.30 3.79
C GLN A 16 -4.05 3.27 2.95
N ALA A 17 -2.84 3.60 2.48
CA ALA A 17 -1.99 2.68 1.75
C ALA A 17 -1.60 1.49 2.63
N GLU A 18 -1.08 1.74 3.83
CA GLU A 18 -0.69 0.70 4.79
C GLU A 18 -1.85 -0.26 5.09
N GLN A 19 -3.03 0.30 5.35
CA GLN A 19 -4.25 -0.49 5.61
C GLN A 19 -4.67 -1.32 4.39
N SER A 20 -4.61 -0.73 3.19
CA SER A 20 -4.99 -1.41 1.95
C SER A 20 -4.02 -2.56 1.65
N ILE A 21 -2.72 -2.34 1.77
CA ILE A 21 -1.68 -3.35 1.56
C ILE A 21 -1.84 -4.51 2.57
N ALA A 22 -2.04 -4.19 3.85
CA ALA A 22 -2.24 -5.22 4.87
C ALA A 22 -3.53 -6.03 4.64
N ALA A 23 -4.59 -5.38 4.16
CA ALA A 23 -5.84 -6.05 3.79
C ALA A 23 -5.63 -6.98 2.58
N ASP A 24 -4.97 -6.50 1.52
CA ASP A 24 -4.66 -7.30 0.34
C ASP A 24 -3.78 -8.51 0.67
N ALA A 25 -2.77 -8.33 1.53
CA ALA A 25 -1.93 -9.40 2.03
C ALA A 25 -2.75 -10.47 2.77
N SER A 26 -3.73 -10.05 3.57
CA SER A 26 -4.57 -10.96 4.33
C SER A 26 -5.46 -11.84 3.45
N ILE A 27 -5.94 -11.31 2.31
CA ILE A 27 -6.75 -12.05 1.33
C ILE A 27 -5.95 -13.23 0.74
N ILE A 28 -4.65 -13.04 0.54
CA ILE A 28 -3.73 -14.06 0.01
C ILE A 28 -3.07 -14.89 1.13
N GLY A 29 -3.56 -14.79 2.36
CA GLY A 29 -3.10 -15.59 3.51
C GLY A 29 -1.80 -15.11 4.16
N ALA A 30 -1.27 -13.96 3.74
CA ALA A 30 -0.09 -13.35 4.33
C ALA A 30 -0.49 -12.41 5.48
N LYS A 31 0.19 -12.53 6.63
CA LYS A 31 0.08 -11.57 7.73
C LYS A 31 1.36 -10.75 7.80
N ILE A 32 1.23 -9.44 7.55
CA ILE A 32 2.35 -8.52 7.46
C ILE A 32 2.04 -7.23 8.23
N THR A 33 3.08 -6.53 8.66
CA THR A 33 3.00 -5.15 9.15
C THR A 33 3.62 -4.26 8.09
N VAL A 34 2.94 -3.18 7.71
CA VAL A 34 3.40 -2.26 6.67
C VAL A 34 3.70 -0.91 7.32
N ASP A 35 4.83 -0.31 6.93
CA ASP A 35 5.26 1.02 7.36
C ASP A 35 5.75 1.80 6.14
N CYS A 36 4.93 2.75 5.71
CA CYS A 36 5.28 3.70 4.67
C CYS A 36 5.90 4.94 5.35
N THR A 37 7.14 4.79 5.85
CA THR A 37 7.90 5.79 6.65
C THR A 37 7.95 7.21 6.09
N LYS A 38 7.66 7.41 4.80
CA LYS A 38 7.56 8.74 4.18
C LYS A 38 6.14 8.97 3.67
N PRO A 39 5.59 10.19 3.85
CA PRO A 39 4.30 10.52 3.29
C PRO A 39 4.27 10.23 1.79
N LEU A 40 3.38 9.34 1.37
CA LEU A 40 3.25 8.99 -0.03
C LEU A 40 2.59 10.16 -0.78
N PRO A 41 3.18 10.65 -1.87
CA PRO A 41 2.54 11.68 -2.67
C PRO A 41 1.35 11.06 -3.42
N VAL A 42 0.27 11.84 -3.56
CA VAL A 42 -0.99 11.39 -4.16
C VAL A 42 -0.92 11.57 -5.68
N ILE A 43 -0.01 10.87 -6.33
CA ILE A 43 0.19 10.94 -7.78
C ILE A 43 -0.29 9.64 -8.40
N VAL A 44 -1.40 9.71 -9.14
CA VAL A 44 -2.00 8.54 -9.81
C VAL A 44 -1.04 8.00 -10.88
N GLY A 45 -0.89 6.68 -10.93
CA GLY A 45 -0.03 5.97 -11.88
C GLY A 45 1.46 6.01 -11.54
N GLN A 46 1.83 6.52 -10.36
CA GLN A 46 3.19 6.41 -9.84
C GLN A 46 3.27 5.27 -8.83
N SER A 47 4.37 4.53 -8.88
CA SER A 47 4.70 3.46 -7.96
C SER A 47 5.56 4.00 -6.81
N PHE A 48 5.35 3.44 -5.63
CA PHE A 48 6.01 3.80 -4.38
C PHE A 48 6.34 2.53 -3.61
N SER A 49 7.42 2.60 -2.84
CA SER A 49 7.87 1.48 -2.02
C SER A 49 7.56 1.74 -0.56
N CYS A 50 6.94 0.76 0.11
CA CYS A 50 6.74 0.74 1.55
C CYS A 50 7.55 -0.39 2.18
N ALA A 51 8.05 -0.17 3.39
CA ALA A 51 8.67 -1.23 4.17
C ALA A 51 7.56 -2.14 4.70
N ALA A 52 7.81 -3.43 4.72
CA ALA A 52 6.92 -4.41 5.29
C ALA A 52 7.71 -5.45 6.09
N THR A 53 7.06 -6.03 7.09
CA THR A 53 7.64 -7.05 7.96
C THR A 53 6.69 -8.23 8.01
N SER A 54 7.21 -9.44 7.77
CA SER A 54 6.42 -10.67 7.77
C SER A 54 6.04 -11.07 9.20
N ALA A 55 5.10 -12.01 9.34
CA ALA A 55 4.80 -12.62 10.64
C ALA A 55 6.01 -13.28 11.33
N ARG A 56 7.08 -13.61 10.57
CA ARG A 56 8.36 -14.15 11.10
C ARG A 56 9.38 -13.07 11.43
N ASN A 57 8.99 -11.80 11.32
CA ASN A 57 9.84 -10.63 11.52
C ASN A 57 10.92 -10.43 10.45
N ASP A 58 10.70 -10.98 9.24
CA ASP A 58 11.59 -10.76 8.10
C ASP A 58 11.21 -9.44 7.41
N PRO A 59 12.15 -8.50 7.23
CA PRO A 59 11.89 -7.25 6.52
C PRO A 59 11.90 -7.46 5.01
N PHE A 60 10.99 -6.80 4.31
CA PHE A 60 10.92 -6.76 2.85
C PHE A 60 10.30 -5.44 2.37
N THR A 61 10.25 -5.26 1.05
CA THR A 61 9.68 -4.06 0.43
C THR A 61 8.49 -4.46 -0.44
N VAL A 62 7.41 -3.70 -0.31
CA VAL A 62 6.23 -3.82 -1.17
C VAL A 62 6.16 -2.61 -2.07
N THR A 63 5.93 -2.84 -3.36
CA THR A 63 5.70 -1.77 -4.34
C THR A 63 4.20 -1.62 -4.56
N VAL A 64 3.73 -0.39 -4.41
CA VAL A 64 2.32 -0.03 -4.62
C VAL A 64 2.19 1.15 -5.53
N SER A 65 1.08 1.26 -6.23
CA SER A 65 0.73 2.45 -6.99
C SER A 65 -0.65 2.96 -6.62
N LEU A 66 -0.85 4.25 -6.83
CA LEU A 66 -2.16 4.86 -6.68
C LEU A 66 -2.88 4.77 -8.03
N GLU A 67 -3.96 4.03 -8.09
CA GLU A 67 -4.73 3.84 -9.32
C GLU A 67 -6.09 4.55 -9.26
N ARG A 68 -6.61 4.89 -10.43
CA ARG A 68 -7.99 5.36 -10.58
C ARG A 68 -8.81 4.29 -11.31
N THR A 69 -9.70 3.65 -10.57
CA THR A 69 -10.55 2.57 -11.09
C THR A 69 -12.01 2.96 -10.92
N ASN A 70 -12.77 3.00 -12.03
CA ASN A 70 -14.20 3.36 -12.04
C ASN A 70 -14.53 4.71 -11.36
N GLY A 71 -13.63 5.70 -11.48
CA GLY A 71 -13.81 7.03 -10.89
C GLY A 71 -13.39 7.16 -9.41
N TRP A 72 -12.93 6.08 -8.79
CA TRP A 72 -12.42 6.06 -7.41
C TRP A 72 -10.91 5.92 -7.40
N ILE A 73 -10.26 6.48 -6.37
CA ILE A 73 -8.83 6.31 -6.14
C ILE A 73 -8.65 5.10 -5.21
N ASN A 74 -7.78 4.18 -5.57
CA ASN A 74 -7.42 3.03 -4.75
C ASN A 74 -5.92 2.77 -4.79
N TRP A 75 -5.38 2.15 -3.75
CA TRP A 75 -4.02 1.63 -3.75
C TRP A 75 -4.01 0.23 -4.38
N HIS A 76 -3.06 -0.02 -5.27
CA HIS A 76 -2.83 -1.31 -5.90
C HIS A 76 -1.44 -1.82 -5.54
N VAL A 77 -1.33 -3.08 -5.14
CA VAL A 77 -0.04 -3.73 -4.91
C VAL A 77 0.49 -4.27 -6.23
N GLU A 78 1.60 -3.69 -6.71
CA GLU A 78 2.24 -4.08 -7.96
C GLU A 78 3.21 -5.25 -7.76
N ASP A 79 3.91 -5.26 -6.62
CA ASP A 79 4.94 -6.26 -6.33
C ASP A 79 5.10 -6.47 -4.81
N TRP A 80 5.14 -7.73 -4.38
CA TRP A 80 5.30 -8.13 -2.97
C TRP A 80 6.77 -8.31 -2.55
N GLY A 81 7.72 -7.97 -3.42
CA GLY A 81 9.14 -8.18 -3.23
C GLY A 81 9.52 -9.67 -3.25
N ILE A 82 10.56 -10.03 -2.50
CA ILE A 82 11.07 -11.41 -2.37
C ILE A 82 9.99 -12.37 -1.81
N TYR A 83 8.95 -11.84 -1.16
CA TYR A 83 7.72 -12.56 -0.87
C TYR A 83 6.83 -12.67 -2.13
N THR A 84 7.39 -13.12 -3.25
CA THR A 84 6.57 -13.82 -4.23
C THR A 84 6.08 -15.07 -3.52
N LEU A 85 4.81 -15.05 -3.09
CA LEU A 85 4.16 -16.17 -2.42
C LEU A 85 4.29 -17.36 -3.36
N SER A 86 5.27 -18.21 -3.08
CA SER A 86 5.44 -19.48 -3.75
C SER A 86 4.20 -20.28 -3.38
N ARG A 87 3.31 -20.38 -4.36
CA ARG A 87 2.03 -21.07 -4.30
C ARG A 87 2.21 -22.54 -3.89
#